data_AF-A0A410UEB8-F1
#
_entry.id   AF-A0A410UEB8-F1
#
_cell.length_a   1.000
_cell.length_b   1.000
_cell.length_c   1.000
_cell.angle_alpha   90.00
_cell.angle_beta   90.00
_cell.angle_gamma   90.00
#
_symmetry.space_group_name_H-M   'P 1'
#
loop_
_entity.id
_entity.type
_entity.pdbx_description
1 polymer ?
#
loop_
_entity_poly.entity_id
_entity_poly.type
_entity_poly.pdbx_seq_one_letter_code
_entity_poly.pdbx_strand_id
1 'polypeptide(L)'
;MTCKASFADYVQGVADTLAERYGVPRAEADRIACDLELEVIRVLVTQSQRLMRDYQEKGPVKLAKRTGEHRVTLWRKNRRAAAVMRETARK
;
A
#
# COMPACT_ATOMS: atom_id res chain seq x y z
N MET A 1 19.40 0.16 12.71
CA MET A 1 18.81 -1.01 12.02
C MET A 1 17.64 -0.56 11.18
N THR A 2 17.78 -0.55 9.85
CA THR A 2 16.66 -0.25 8.93
C THR A 2 16.05 -1.56 8.49
N CYS A 3 15.03 -2.02 9.22
CA CYS A 3 14.17 -3.11 8.77
C CYS A 3 13.33 -2.57 7.60
N LYS A 4 13.82 -2.73 6.36
CA LYS A 4 12.97 -2.70 5.18
C LYS A 4 12.69 -4.15 4.83
N ALA A 5 11.70 -4.75 5.49
CA ALA A 5 11.12 -5.98 4.97
C ALA A 5 10.65 -5.67 3.54
N SER A 6 11.20 -6.40 2.58
CA SER A 6 10.90 -6.21 1.16
C SER A 6 9.56 -6.87 0.83
N PHE A 7 8.98 -6.48 -0.30
CA PHE A 7 7.77 -7.09 -0.86
C PHE A 7 7.86 -8.63 -0.93
N ALA A 8 9.04 -9.15 -1.29
CA ALA A 8 9.27 -10.58 -1.37
C ALA A 8 9.19 -11.26 0.00
N ASP A 9 9.67 -10.61 1.06
CA ASP A 9 9.66 -11.15 2.43
C ASP A 9 8.23 -11.28 2.97
N TYR A 10 7.35 -10.32 2.63
CA TYR A 10 5.94 -10.40 3.00
C TYR A 10 5.22 -11.56 2.30
N VAL A 11 5.35 -11.64 0.97
CA VAL A 11 4.72 -12.71 0.16
C VAL A 11 5.20 -14.08 0.65
N GLN A 12 6.51 -14.22 0.91
CA GLN A 12 7.09 -15.44 1.45
C GLN A 12 6.48 -15.80 2.81
N GLY A 13 6.40 -14.85 3.75
CA GLY A 13 5.84 -15.12 5.08
C GLY A 13 4.35 -15.51 5.07
N VAL A 14 3.57 -14.94 4.16
CA VAL A 14 2.17 -15.34 3.96
C VAL A 14 2.10 -16.76 3.38
N ALA A 15 2.90 -17.06 2.35
CA ALA A 15 2.95 -18.39 1.74
C ALA A 15 3.41 -19.46 2.74
N ASP A 16 4.43 -19.17 3.56
CA ASP A 16 4.90 -20.05 4.63
C ASP A 16 3.78 -20.31 5.64
N THR A 17 3.08 -19.26 6.07
CA THR A 17 1.96 -19.41 7.01
C THR A 17 0.84 -20.29 6.44
N LEU A 18 0.48 -20.11 5.17
CA LEU A 18 -0.54 -20.91 4.49
C LEU A 18 -0.11 -22.39 4.36
N ALA A 19 1.15 -22.64 4.02
CA ALA A 19 1.67 -23.99 3.87
C ALA A 19 1.81 -24.71 5.22
N GLU A 20 2.44 -24.07 6.20
CA GLU A 20 2.82 -24.70 7.46
C GLU A 20 1.64 -24.84 8.44
N ARG A 21 0.78 -23.81 8.53
CA ARG A 21 -0.31 -23.80 9.53
C ARG A 21 -1.61 -24.34 9.00
N TYR A 22 -1.88 -24.15 7.71
CA TYR A 22 -3.15 -24.52 7.09
C TYR A 22 -3.01 -25.69 6.12
N GLY A 23 -1.79 -26.22 5.92
CA GLY A 23 -1.56 -27.39 5.06
C GLY A 23 -1.82 -27.14 3.58
N VAL A 24 -1.86 -25.87 3.15
CA VAL A 24 -2.09 -25.52 1.75
C VAL A 24 -0.88 -25.98 0.92
N PRO A 25 -1.07 -26.68 -0.21
CA PRO A 25 0.04 -27.06 -1.07
C PRO A 25 0.91 -25.86 -1.43
N ARG A 26 2.23 -26.01 -1.40
CA ARG A 26 3.16 -24.86 -1.50
C ARG A 26 2.90 -23.98 -2.72
N ALA A 27 2.71 -24.60 -3.90
CA ALA A 27 2.41 -23.89 -5.14
C ALA A 27 1.11 -23.07 -5.07
N GLU A 28 0.11 -23.56 -4.33
CA GLU A 28 -1.15 -22.84 -4.12
C GLU A 28 -1.01 -21.73 -3.07
N ALA A 29 -0.25 -21.97 -2.01
CA ALA A 29 0.09 -20.95 -1.02
C ALA A 29 0.85 -19.76 -1.64
N ASP A 30 1.83 -20.04 -2.50
CA ASP A 30 2.58 -19.02 -3.25
C ASP A 30 1.66 -18.19 -4.15
N ARG A 31 0.72 -18.84 -4.85
CA ARG A 31 -0.27 -18.16 -5.70
C ARG A 31 -1.18 -17.25 -4.88
N ILE A 32 -1.74 -17.76 -3.78
CA ILE A 32 -2.64 -17.00 -2.90
C ILE A 32 -1.90 -15.81 -2.29
N ALA A 33 -0.67 -16.00 -1.81
CA ALA A 33 0.13 -14.92 -1.24
C ALA A 33 0.43 -13.82 -2.27
N CYS A 34 0.75 -14.19 -3.52
CA CYS A 34 0.92 -13.23 -4.60
C CYS A 34 -0.37 -12.46 -4.90
N ASP A 35 -1.51 -13.15 -5.00
CA ASP A 35 -2.80 -12.53 -5.32
C ASP A 35 -3.26 -11.55 -4.23
N LEU A 36 -3.14 -11.95 -2.96
CA LEU A 36 -3.48 -11.09 -1.82
C LEU A 36 -2.64 -9.81 -1.79
N GLU A 37 -1.33 -9.93 -2.03
CA GLU A 37 -0.45 -8.78 -2.02
C GLU A 37 -0.68 -7.86 -3.23
N LEU A 38 -0.99 -8.42 -4.42
CA LEU A 38 -1.41 -7.63 -5.59
C LEU A 38 -2.68 -6.83 -5.29
N GLU A 39 -3.63 -7.41 -4.56
CA GLU A 39 -4.83 -6.71 -4.11
C GLU A 39 -4.49 -5.57 -3.13
N VAL A 40 -3.63 -5.82 -2.15
CA VAL A 40 -3.16 -4.78 -1.22
C VAL A 40 -2.50 -3.63 -1.98
N ILE A 41 -1.60 -3.92 -2.92
CA ILE A 41 -0.96 -2.90 -3.77
C ILE A 41 -2.01 -2.12 -4.56
N ARG A 42 -2.98 -2.80 -5.20
CA ARG A 42 -4.04 -2.15 -5.96
C ARG A 42 -4.85 -1.18 -5.10
N VAL A 43 -5.22 -1.59 -3.89
CA VAL A 43 -5.95 -0.75 -2.93
C VAL A 43 -5.09 0.46 -2.53
N LEU A 44 -3.82 0.25 -2.18
CA LEU A 44 -2.91 1.32 -1.79
C LEU A 44 -2.67 2.33 -2.92
N VAL A 45 -2.50 1.87 -4.15
CA VAL A 45 -2.36 2.71 -5.34
C VAL A 45 -3.62 3.53 -5.56
N THR A 46 -4.79 2.88 -5.54
CA THR A 46 -6.08 3.55 -5.75
C THR A 46 -6.34 4.64 -4.69
N GLN A 47 -6.08 4.33 -3.42
CA GLN A 47 -6.19 5.29 -2.32
C GLN A 47 -5.20 6.45 -2.47
N SER A 48 -3.95 6.14 -2.86
CA SER A 48 -2.91 7.14 -3.08
C SER A 48 -3.26 8.09 -4.23
N GLN A 49 -3.73 7.56 -5.35
CA GLN A 49 -4.19 8.35 -6.49
C GLN A 49 -5.36 9.25 -6.12
N ARG A 50 -6.36 8.71 -5.41
CA ARG A 50 -7.53 9.48 -4.95
C ARG A 50 -7.12 10.62 -4.04
N LEU A 51 -6.24 10.35 -3.05
CA LEU A 51 -5.74 11.37 -2.14
C LEU A 51 -4.97 12.47 -2.90
N MET A 52 -4.10 12.09 -3.83
CA MET A 52 -3.33 13.05 -4.62
C MET A 52 -4.24 13.93 -5.48
N ARG A 53 -5.25 13.34 -6.13
CA ARG A 53 -6.26 14.08 -6.90
C ARG A 53 -7.04 15.05 -6.02
N ASP A 54 -7.58 14.57 -4.90
CA ASP A 54 -8.32 15.41 -3.95
C ASP A 54 -7.45 16.56 -3.41
N TYR A 55 -6.17 16.30 -3.15
CA TYR A 55 -5.21 17.32 -2.70
C TYR A 55 -4.91 18.37 -3.77
N GLN A 56 -4.80 17.97 -5.05
CA GLN A 56 -4.56 18.87 -6.18
C GLN A 56 -5.80 19.72 -6.51
N GLU A 57 -6.99 19.10 -6.59
CA GLU A 57 -8.22 19.77 -7.00
C GLU A 57 -8.76 20.73 -5.92
N LYS A 58 -8.74 20.30 -4.66
CA LYS A 58 -9.37 21.06 -3.56
C LYS A 58 -8.37 21.93 -2.81
N GLY A 59 -7.09 21.60 -2.90
CA GLY A 59 -6.04 22.20 -2.10
C GLY A 59 -6.05 21.74 -0.63
N PRO A 60 -4.93 21.92 0.08
CA PRO A 60 -4.73 21.37 1.42
C PRO A 60 -5.69 21.90 2.49
N VAL A 61 -6.15 23.15 2.36
CA VAL A 61 -7.01 23.80 3.36
C VAL A 61 -8.43 23.25 3.32
N LYS A 62 -9.02 23.16 2.13
CA LYS A 62 -10.39 22.62 1.97
C LYS A 62 -10.43 21.14 2.29
N LEU A 63 -9.39 20.39 1.92
CA LEU A 63 -9.28 18.98 2.25
C LEU A 63 -9.19 18.74 3.77
N ALA A 64 -8.37 19.52 4.49
CA ALA A 64 -8.26 19.48 5.95
C ALA A 64 -9.61 19.71 6.64
N LYS A 65 -10.35 20.74 6.19
CA LYS A 65 -11.68 21.05 6.74
C LYS A 65 -12.68 19.92 6.51
N ARG A 66 -12.60 19.24 5.37
CA ARG A 66 -13.52 18.14 5.01
C ARG A 66 -13.22 16.85 5.75
N THR A 67 -11.94 16.51 5.92
CA THR A 67 -11.52 15.25 6.57
C THR A 67 -11.40 15.38 8.08
N GLY A 68 -11.44 16.60 8.62
CA GLY A 68 -11.12 16.85 10.03
C GLY A 68 -9.64 16.66 10.37
N GLU A 69 -8.78 16.46 9.37
CA GLU A 69 -7.36 16.21 9.59
C GLU A 69 -6.55 17.50 9.56
N HIS A 70 -5.46 17.53 10.33
CA HIS A 70 -4.52 18.65 10.30
C HIS A 70 -3.82 18.75 8.93
N ARG A 71 -3.58 19.98 8.44
CA ARG A 71 -2.95 20.24 7.14
C ARG A 71 -1.60 19.55 6.97
N VAL A 72 -0.78 19.52 8.04
CA VAL A 72 0.53 18.85 8.04
C VAL A 72 0.37 17.34 7.85
N THR A 73 -0.65 16.73 8.45
CA THR A 73 -0.95 15.31 8.28
C THR A 73 -1.31 15.00 6.83
N LEU A 74 -2.18 15.81 6.23
CA LEU A 74 -2.54 15.66 4.81
C LEU A 74 -1.34 15.85 3.88
N TRP A 75 -0.47 16.82 4.15
CA TRP A 75 0.76 17.01 3.38
C TRP A 75 1.67 15.77 3.46
N ARG A 76 1.86 15.21 4.66
CA ARG A 76 2.65 13.97 4.85
C ARG A 76 2.02 12.79 4.10
N LYS A 77 0.70 12.62 4.18
CA LYS A 77 -0.03 11.57 3.46
C LYS A 77 0.09 11.74 1.95
N ASN A 78 -0.07 12.96 1.43
CA ASN A 78 0.10 13.26 0.00
C ASN A 78 1.53 12.98 -0.48
N ARG A 79 2.54 13.36 0.31
CA ARG A 79 3.94 13.05 -0.01
C ARG A 79 4.22 11.55 -0.02
N ARG A 80 3.63 10.78 0.90
CA ARG A 80 3.72 9.31 0.93
C ARG A 80 3.03 8.69 -0.28
N ALA A 81 1.81 9.15 -0.61
CA ALA A 81 1.08 8.72 -1.80
C ALA A 81 1.90 8.96 -3.09
N ALA A 82 2.52 10.13 -3.23
CA ALA A 82 3.40 10.44 -4.36
C ALA A 82 4.69 9.59 -4.39
N ALA A 83 5.14 9.06 -3.24
CA ALA A 83 6.26 8.12 -3.20
C ALA A 83 5.82 6.73 -3.68
N VAL A 84 4.67 6.24 -3.20
CA VAL A 84 4.06 4.96 -3.65
C VAL A 84 3.90 4.98 -5.17
N MET A 85 3.31 6.04 -5.73
CA MET A 85 3.11 6.16 -7.18
C MET A 85 4.41 6.14 -8.00
N ARG A 86 5.51 6.70 -7.46
CA ARG A 86 6.82 6.69 -8.13
C ARG A 86 7.49 5.32 -8.07
N GLU A 87 7.30 4.60 -6.98
CA GLU A 87 7.85 3.26 -6.81
C GLU A 87 7.12 2.23 -7.69
N THR A 88 5.80 2.36 -7.82
CA THR A 88 5.00 1.51 -8.72
C THR A 88 5.21 1.81 -10.20
N ALA A 89 5.64 3.02 -10.57
CA ALA A 89 5.93 3.37 -11.98
C ALA A 89 7.32 2.92 -12.47
N ARG A 90 8.17 2.42 -11.56
CA ARG A 90 9.53 1.93 -11.88
C ARG A 90 9.60 0.40 -12.02
N LYS A 91 8.55 -0.30 -11.60
CA LYS A 91 8.39 -1.75 -11.74
C LYS A 91 7.49 -2.03 -12.94
#